data_AF-M1KWN1-F1
#
_entry.id   AF-M1KWN1-F1
#
_cell.length_a   1.000
_cell.length_b   1.000
_cell.length_c   1.000
_cell.angle_alpha   90.00
_cell.angle_beta   90.00
_cell.angle_gamma   90.00
#
_symmetry.space_group_name_H-M   'P 1'
#
loop_
_entity.id
_entity.type
_entity.pdbx_description
1 polymer ?
#
loop_
_entity_poly.entity_id
_entity_poly.type
_entity_poly.pdbx_seq_one_letter_code
_entity_poly.pdbx_strand_id
1 'polypeptide(L)'
;AQAIAAALGGEVGRNPSGRFKLGADRLEWSSEAQVLFGPQVGAGPTVLVQSHGECVTTLPPGGVQLASSQTIPHEVFLVNGQFLGIQGHPEADRQFLQQKLMAYHRALFDDDEWVRVQQESQQALDPERVIALGRRLLDAGRLPATPQDISALPA
;
A
#
# COMPACT_ATOMS: atom_id res chain seq x y z
N ALA A 1 -2.98 8.87 1.38
CA ALA A 1 -3.50 8.26 0.14
C ALA A 1 -4.98 8.60 -0.12
N GLN A 2 -5.88 8.28 0.81
CA GLN A 2 -7.33 8.48 0.66
C GLN A 2 -7.73 9.91 0.26
N ALA A 3 -7.21 10.93 0.93
CA ALA A 3 -7.50 12.33 0.60
C ALA A 3 -7.10 12.69 -0.84
N ILE A 4 -5.95 12.18 -1.31
CA ILE A 4 -5.49 12.40 -2.69
C ILE A 4 -6.42 11.66 -3.67
N ALA A 5 -6.80 10.42 -3.37
CA ALA A 5 -7.73 9.66 -4.20
C ALA A 5 -9.07 10.40 -4.34
N ALA A 6 -9.69 10.80 -3.22
CA ALA A 6 -10.94 11.55 -3.22
C ALA A 6 -10.83 12.88 -4.00
N ALA A 7 -9.76 13.64 -3.78
CA ALA A 7 -9.54 14.92 -4.46
C ALA A 7 -9.36 14.78 -5.98
N LEU A 8 -8.82 13.64 -6.44
CA LEU A 8 -8.60 13.36 -7.86
C LEU A 8 -9.78 12.62 -8.52
N GLY A 9 -10.90 12.40 -7.80
CA GLY A 9 -12.12 11.80 -8.34
C GLY A 9 -12.21 10.27 -8.19
N GLY A 10 -11.42 9.69 -7.29
CA GLY A 10 -11.62 8.31 -6.81
C GLY A 10 -12.60 8.24 -5.65
N GLU A 11 -12.83 7.02 -5.14
CA GLU A 11 -13.74 6.76 -4.02
C GLU A 11 -13.00 6.17 -2.83
N VAL A 12 -13.40 6.59 -1.63
CA VAL A 12 -12.95 6.05 -0.34
C VAL A 12 -14.17 5.50 0.38
N GLY A 13 -14.03 4.30 0.92
CA GLY A 13 -15.09 3.65 1.68
C GLY A 13 -14.52 2.81 2.80
N ARG A 14 -15.40 2.16 3.56
CA ARG A 14 -14.96 1.17 4.56
C ARG A 14 -14.18 0.06 3.87
N ASN A 15 -13.25 -0.51 4.62
CA ASN A 15 -12.59 -1.76 4.25
C ASN A 15 -13.64 -2.80 3.79
N PRO A 16 -13.43 -3.57 2.71
CA PRO A 16 -14.42 -4.52 2.18
C PRO A 16 -14.91 -5.54 3.21
N SER A 17 -14.06 -5.89 4.19
CA SER A 17 -14.45 -6.78 5.30
C SER A 17 -15.39 -6.13 6.31
N GLY A 18 -15.59 -4.81 6.24
CA GLY A 18 -16.30 -4.00 7.24
C GLY A 18 -15.53 -3.77 8.54
N ARG A 19 -14.32 -4.29 8.67
CA ARG A 19 -13.50 -4.26 9.90
C ARG A 19 -12.30 -3.34 9.78
N PHE A 20 -11.78 -2.90 10.93
CA PHE A 20 -10.50 -2.22 11.01
C PHE A 20 -9.37 -3.23 10.76
N LYS A 21 -8.50 -2.96 9.78
CA LYS A 21 -7.29 -3.74 9.57
C LYS A 21 -6.17 -3.19 10.45
N LEU A 22 -5.65 -4.05 11.32
CA LEU A 22 -4.44 -3.81 12.10
C LEU A 22 -3.54 -5.04 12.03
N GLY A 23 -2.25 -4.85 11.85
CA GLY A 23 -1.29 -5.95 11.76
C GLY A 23 -0.33 -5.75 10.60
N ALA A 24 -0.10 -6.80 9.83
CA ALA A 24 0.71 -6.77 8.63
C ALA A 24 0.01 -7.51 7.49
N ASP A 25 0.15 -7.01 6.27
CA ASP A 25 -0.32 -7.70 5.07
C ASP A 25 0.81 -7.86 4.06
N ARG A 26 0.79 -9.02 3.40
CA ARG A 26 1.56 -9.24 2.18
C ARG A 26 0.86 -8.57 1.01
N LEU A 27 1.62 -7.80 0.26
CA LEU A 27 1.19 -7.15 -0.97
C LEU A 27 1.44 -8.05 -2.17
N GLU A 28 0.54 -7.97 -3.13
CA GLU A 28 0.60 -8.61 -4.44
C GLU A 28 0.73 -7.52 -5.51
N TRP A 29 1.87 -7.49 -6.19
CA TRP A 29 2.14 -6.55 -7.28
C TRP A 29 1.38 -6.95 -8.55
N SER A 30 0.68 -5.99 -9.17
CA SER A 30 -0.06 -6.21 -10.41
C SER A 30 0.85 -6.53 -11.59
N SER A 31 0.30 -7.14 -12.63
CA SER A 31 0.98 -7.31 -13.91
C SER A 31 1.45 -5.98 -14.49
N GLU A 32 0.62 -4.94 -14.35
CA GLU A 32 0.91 -3.58 -14.79
C GLU A 32 2.11 -3.02 -14.04
N ALA A 33 2.18 -3.18 -12.71
CA ALA A 33 3.35 -2.76 -11.94
C ALA A 33 4.63 -3.50 -12.38
N GLN A 34 4.54 -4.80 -12.66
CA GLN A 34 5.68 -5.57 -13.14
C GLN A 34 6.16 -5.09 -14.52
N VAL A 35 5.25 -4.69 -15.42
CA VAL A 35 5.63 -4.08 -16.70
C VAL A 35 6.29 -2.72 -16.51
N LEU A 36 5.77 -1.88 -15.61
CA LEU A 36 6.24 -0.51 -15.39
C LEU A 36 7.57 -0.43 -14.62
N PHE A 37 7.80 -1.35 -13.68
CA PHE A 37 8.90 -1.27 -12.71
C PHE A 37 9.83 -2.50 -12.73
N GLY A 38 9.44 -3.58 -13.42
CA GLY A 38 10.27 -4.75 -13.65
C GLY A 38 10.80 -5.37 -12.34
N PRO A 39 12.11 -5.68 -12.26
CA PRO A 39 12.70 -6.31 -11.07
C PRO A 39 12.53 -5.51 -9.77
N GLN A 40 12.32 -4.19 -9.84
CA GLN A 40 12.14 -3.34 -8.66
C GLN A 40 10.95 -3.79 -7.80
N VAL A 41 9.90 -4.31 -8.43
CA VAL A 41 8.70 -4.81 -7.73
C VAL A 41 8.57 -6.33 -7.80
N GLY A 42 9.21 -6.99 -8.76
CA GLY A 42 9.08 -8.44 -8.98
C GLY A 42 9.95 -9.34 -8.10
N ALA A 43 11.00 -8.83 -7.45
CA ALA A 43 11.99 -9.66 -6.77
C ALA A 43 11.68 -9.86 -5.28
N GLY A 44 10.77 -10.76 -4.89
CA GLY A 44 10.55 -11.15 -3.47
C GLY A 44 9.27 -10.62 -2.83
N PRO A 45 8.98 -10.96 -1.55
CA PRO A 45 7.75 -10.54 -0.89
C PRO A 45 7.76 -9.04 -0.60
N THR A 46 6.58 -8.44 -0.47
CA THR A 46 6.42 -7.09 0.10
C THR A 46 5.41 -7.22 1.22
N VAL A 47 5.79 -6.82 2.43
CA VAL A 47 4.95 -6.97 3.63
C VAL A 47 5.01 -5.68 4.42
N LEU A 48 3.85 -5.04 4.59
CA LEU A 48 3.73 -3.74 5.24
C LEU A 48 2.86 -3.84 6.50
N VAL A 49 3.14 -2.97 7.46
CA VAL A 49 2.22 -2.69 8.57
C VAL A 49 0.94 -2.06 8.03
N GLN A 50 -0.20 -2.46 8.59
CA GLN A 50 -1.53 -1.95 8.25
C GLN A 50 -2.22 -1.41 9.50
N SER A 51 -2.92 -0.28 9.38
CA SER A 51 -3.67 0.36 10.48
C SER A 51 -4.75 1.30 9.93
N HIS A 52 -5.82 0.74 9.33
CA HIS A 52 -6.90 1.52 8.73
C HIS A 52 -8.27 0.81 8.77
N GLY A 53 -9.35 1.60 8.88
CA GLY A 53 -10.74 1.13 8.77
C GLY A 53 -11.41 1.44 7.43
N GLU A 54 -10.79 2.33 6.66
CA GLU A 54 -11.25 2.77 5.35
C GLU A 54 -10.15 2.55 4.33
N CYS A 55 -10.53 2.42 3.06
CA CYS A 55 -9.59 2.29 1.98
C CYS A 55 -10.11 2.98 0.72
N VAL A 56 -9.21 3.32 -0.19
CA VAL A 56 -9.58 3.64 -1.57
C VAL A 56 -10.23 2.40 -2.21
N THR A 57 -11.51 2.53 -2.59
CA THR A 57 -12.33 1.46 -3.20
C THR A 57 -12.42 1.58 -4.72
N THR A 58 -12.20 2.78 -5.26
CA THR A 58 -12.10 3.04 -6.69
C THR A 58 -11.00 4.07 -6.93
N LEU A 59 -10.08 3.74 -7.84
CA LEU A 59 -9.00 4.66 -8.18
C LEU A 59 -9.52 5.88 -8.96
N PRO A 60 -8.84 7.04 -8.82
CA PRO A 60 -9.08 8.18 -9.69
C PRO A 60 -8.94 7.84 -11.18
N PRO A 61 -9.57 8.61 -12.10
CA PRO A 61 -9.28 8.52 -13.53
C PRO A 61 -7.78 8.66 -13.80
N GLY A 62 -7.23 7.76 -14.64
CA GLY A 62 -5.78 7.68 -14.88
C GLY A 62 -4.98 7.04 -13.74
N GLY A 63 -5.66 6.46 -12.74
CA GLY A 63 -5.06 5.68 -11.68
C GLY A 63 -4.66 4.28 -12.14
N VAL A 64 -3.47 3.85 -11.74
CA VAL A 64 -2.93 2.51 -11.96
C VAL A 64 -2.84 1.82 -10.61
N GLN A 65 -3.50 0.67 -10.47
CA GLN A 65 -3.31 -0.20 -9.32
C GLN A 65 -1.93 -0.85 -9.42
N LEU A 66 -1.06 -0.58 -8.46
CA LEU A 66 0.28 -1.16 -8.43
C LEU A 66 0.35 -2.41 -7.55
N ALA A 67 -0.30 -2.37 -6.38
CA ALA A 67 -0.38 -3.51 -5.49
C ALA A 67 -1.71 -3.60 -4.77
N SER A 68 -2.13 -4.82 -4.47
CA SER A 68 -3.28 -5.18 -3.65
C SER A 68 -2.85 -6.06 -2.47
N SER A 69 -3.76 -6.33 -1.54
CA SER A 69 -3.60 -7.38 -0.53
C SER A 69 -4.88 -8.22 -0.45
N GLN A 70 -4.86 -9.23 0.41
CA GLN A 70 -6.07 -9.97 0.79
C GLN A 70 -7.14 -9.07 1.46
N THR A 71 -6.74 -7.89 1.96
CA THR A 71 -7.60 -7.02 2.76
C THR A 71 -8.21 -5.90 1.92
N ILE A 72 -7.43 -5.25 1.06
CA ILE A 72 -7.90 -4.11 0.25
C ILE A 72 -7.37 -4.17 -1.19
N PRO A 73 -8.13 -3.66 -2.17
CA PRO A 73 -7.77 -3.76 -3.59
C PRO A 73 -6.62 -2.82 -4.00
N HIS A 74 -6.43 -1.70 -3.29
CA HIS A 74 -5.51 -0.64 -3.71
C HIS A 74 -4.54 -0.28 -2.58
N GLU A 75 -3.64 -1.21 -2.23
CA GLU A 75 -2.58 -0.98 -1.24
C GLU A 75 -1.60 0.08 -1.71
N VAL A 76 -1.18 -0.02 -2.98
CA VAL A 76 -0.30 0.94 -3.65
C VAL A 76 -0.91 1.28 -5.00
N PHE A 77 -1.00 2.56 -5.32
CA PHE A 77 -1.50 3.03 -6.61
C PHE A 77 -0.77 4.29 -7.06
N LEU A 78 -0.79 4.54 -8.36
CA LEU A 78 -0.15 5.70 -8.98
C LEU A 78 -1.17 6.44 -9.84
N VAL A 79 -1.30 7.75 -9.66
CA VAL A 79 -2.19 8.58 -10.49
C VAL A 79 -1.35 9.53 -11.33
N ASN A 80 -1.54 9.46 -12.66
CA ASN A 80 -0.88 10.32 -13.65
C ASN A 80 0.66 10.39 -13.52
N GLY A 81 1.28 9.33 -13.02
CA GLY A 81 2.72 9.25 -12.80
C GLY A 81 3.26 10.11 -11.65
N GLN A 82 2.45 10.93 -10.99
CA GLN A 82 2.93 11.96 -10.04
C GLN A 82 2.47 11.73 -8.61
N PHE A 83 1.34 11.06 -8.41
CA PHE A 83 0.78 10.84 -7.09
C PHE A 83 0.86 9.36 -6.75
N LEU A 84 1.85 8.99 -5.93
CA LEU A 84 1.97 7.64 -5.37
C LEU A 84 1.16 7.56 -4.07
N GLY A 85 0.07 6.80 -4.10
CA GLY A 85 -0.72 6.46 -2.93
C GLY A 85 -0.25 5.16 -2.30
N ILE A 86 -0.02 5.18 -0.99
CA ILE A 86 0.30 3.99 -0.18
C ILE A 86 -0.69 3.99 1.00
N GLN A 87 -1.42 2.89 1.20
CA GLN A 87 -2.42 2.76 2.28
C GLN A 87 -1.87 2.05 3.53
N GLY A 88 -0.86 1.19 3.37
CA GLY A 88 -0.07 0.67 4.49
C GLY A 88 0.98 1.66 5.00
N HIS A 89 1.76 1.22 5.98
CA HIS A 89 2.80 2.01 6.65
C HIS A 89 4.20 1.42 6.42
N PRO A 90 4.84 1.70 5.26
CA PRO A 90 6.20 1.26 5.00
C PRO A 90 7.24 1.90 5.94
N GLU A 91 6.89 3.00 6.61
CA GLU A 91 7.69 3.67 7.63
C GLU A 91 7.63 3.02 9.01
N ALA A 92 6.64 2.15 9.26
CA ALA A 92 6.45 1.51 10.55
C ALA A 92 7.18 0.17 10.61
N ASP A 93 8.00 0.01 11.65
CA ASP A 93 8.60 -1.28 11.96
C ASP A 93 7.69 -2.12 12.89
N ARG A 94 8.13 -3.36 13.12
CA ARG A 94 7.42 -4.30 13.99
C ARG A 94 7.31 -3.80 15.44
N GLN A 95 8.33 -3.10 15.93
CA GLN A 95 8.32 -2.58 17.29
C GLN A 95 7.25 -1.49 17.44
N PHE A 96 7.15 -0.58 16.48
CA PHE A 96 6.14 0.47 16.45
C PHE A 96 4.73 -0.10 16.35
N LEU A 97 4.52 -1.10 15.48
CA LEU A 97 3.24 -1.83 15.41
C LEU A 97 2.86 -2.40 16.78
N GLN A 98 3.75 -3.18 17.40
CA GLN A 98 3.45 -3.91 18.63
C GLN A 98 3.30 -3.00 19.86
N GLN A 99 4.15 -1.97 19.98
CA GLN A 99 4.19 -1.12 21.18
C GLN A 99 3.27 0.10 21.10
N LYS A 100 2.88 0.53 19.89
CA LYS A 100 2.07 1.74 19.69
C LYS A 100 0.72 1.41 19.06
N LEU A 101 0.71 0.93 17.81
CA LEU A 101 -0.53 0.79 17.06
C LEU A 101 -1.46 -0.28 17.66
N MET A 102 -0.90 -1.42 18.07
CA MET A 102 -1.64 -2.48 18.75
C MET A 102 -2.25 -2.00 20.06
N ALA A 103 -1.45 -1.38 20.93
CA ALA A 103 -1.96 -0.86 22.20
C ALA A 103 -3.06 0.19 22.00
N TYR A 104 -2.89 1.09 21.04
CA TYR A 104 -3.83 2.17 20.76
C TYR A 104 -5.19 1.66 20.23
N HIS A 105 -5.18 0.62 19.40
CA HIS A 105 -6.39 0.12 18.75
C HIS A 105 -7.02 -1.11 19.42
N ARG A 106 -6.49 -1.60 20.55
CA ARG A 106 -6.96 -2.85 21.20
C ARG A 106 -8.48 -2.92 21.40
N ALA A 107 -9.10 -1.80 21.71
CA ALA A 107 -10.54 -1.72 21.98
C ALA A 107 -11.42 -1.94 20.73
N LEU A 108 -10.84 -1.92 19.52
CA LEU A 108 -11.56 -2.16 18.26
C LEU A 108 -11.73 -3.64 17.91
N PHE A 109 -11.09 -4.54 18.67
CA PHE A 109 -11.01 -5.97 18.35
C PHE A 109 -11.58 -6.81 19.49
N ASP A 110 -12.31 -7.87 19.14
CA ASP A 110 -12.61 -8.94 20.10
C ASP A 110 -11.39 -9.86 20.30
N ASP A 111 -11.51 -10.85 21.19
CA ASP A 111 -10.38 -11.72 21.53
C ASP A 111 -9.95 -12.63 20.38
N ASP A 112 -10.89 -13.08 19.53
CA ASP A 112 -10.61 -13.97 18.40
C ASP A 112 -9.91 -13.20 17.27
N GLU A 113 -10.36 -11.98 17.00
CA GLU A 113 -9.73 -11.07 16.04
C GLU A 113 -8.35 -10.64 16.55
N TRP A 114 -8.22 -10.39 17.85
CA TRP A 114 -6.95 -9.98 18.46
C TRP A 114 -5.85 -11.02 18.30
N VAL A 115 -6.17 -12.32 18.40
CA VAL A 115 -5.22 -13.40 18.12
C VAL A 115 -4.64 -13.28 16.71
N ARG A 116 -5.45 -12.91 15.72
CA ARG A 116 -4.98 -12.70 14.33
C ARG A 116 -4.04 -11.51 14.23
N VAL A 117 -4.39 -10.38 14.85
CA VAL A 117 -3.52 -9.19 14.91
C VAL A 117 -2.17 -9.55 15.53
N GLN A 118 -2.17 -10.33 16.63
CA GLN A 118 -0.95 -10.79 17.28
C GLN A 118 -0.10 -11.67 16.37
N GLN A 119 -0.71 -12.61 15.65
CA GLN A 119 -0.01 -13.49 14.69
C GLN A 119 0.59 -12.68 13.53
N GLU A 120 -0.19 -11.79 12.92
CA GLU A 120 0.27 -10.93 11.83
C GLU A 120 1.41 -9.99 12.28
N SER A 121 1.36 -9.48 13.51
CA SER A 121 2.43 -8.63 14.07
C SER A 121 3.78 -9.33 14.23
N GLN A 122 3.84 -10.66 14.12
CA GLN A 122 5.08 -11.43 14.18
C GLN A 122 5.72 -11.64 12.81
N GLN A 123 5.02 -11.31 11.72
CA GLN A 123 5.54 -11.48 10.37
C GLN A 123 6.78 -10.61 10.13
N ALA A 124 7.70 -11.11 9.31
CA ALA A 124 8.81 -10.31 8.80
C ALA A 124 8.29 -9.27 7.81
N LEU A 125 8.58 -8.00 8.08
CA LEU A 125 8.25 -6.89 7.20
C LEU A 125 9.29 -6.78 6.08
N ASP A 126 8.85 -6.34 4.90
CA ASP A 126 9.73 -6.04 3.77
C ASP A 126 9.16 -4.83 3.01
N PRO A 127 9.44 -3.60 3.49
CA PRO A 127 8.89 -2.36 2.92
C PRO A 127 9.76 -1.79 1.79
N GLU A 128 10.96 -2.34 1.55
CA GLU A 128 12.01 -1.70 0.75
C GLU A 128 11.57 -1.36 -0.67
N ARG A 129 10.74 -2.22 -1.30
CA ARG A 129 10.26 -1.98 -2.68
C ARG A 129 9.34 -0.77 -2.77
N VAL A 130 8.48 -0.59 -1.76
CA VAL A 130 7.57 0.57 -1.69
C VAL A 130 8.36 1.85 -1.38
N ILE A 131 9.31 1.78 -0.44
CA ILE A 131 10.22 2.89 -0.13
C ILE A 131 11.04 3.29 -1.37
N ALA A 132 11.57 2.31 -2.10
CA ALA A 132 12.34 2.54 -3.32
C ALA A 132 11.51 3.21 -4.43
N LEU A 133 10.23 2.83 -4.59
CA LEU A 133 9.33 3.53 -5.52
C LEU A 133 9.09 4.98 -5.10
N GLY A 134 8.88 5.22 -3.80
CA GLY A 134 8.74 6.57 -3.25
C GLY A 134 9.97 7.44 -3.51
N ARG A 135 11.17 6.92 -3.23
CA ARG A 135 12.45 7.60 -3.52
C ARG A 135 12.59 7.90 -5.02
N ARG A 136 12.33 6.91 -5.88
CA ARG A 136 12.39 7.09 -7.33
C ARG A 136 11.44 8.18 -7.83
N LEU A 137 10.22 8.26 -7.28
CA LEU A 137 9.29 9.35 -7.61
C LEU A 137 9.84 10.72 -7.20
N LEU A 138 10.44 10.82 -6.01
CA LEU A 138 11.02 12.08 -5.53
C LEU A 138 12.21 12.52 -6.38
N ASP A 139 13.07 11.57 -6.79
CA ASP A 139 14.25 11.85 -7.60
C ASP A 139 13.90 12.22 -9.05
N ALA A 140 12.96 11.50 -9.66
CA ALA A 140 12.59 11.69 -11.07
C ALA A 140 11.46 12.71 -11.27
N GLY A 141 10.71 13.08 -10.23
CA GLY A 141 9.51 13.92 -10.29
C GLY A 141 8.29 13.26 -10.96
N ARG A 142 8.47 12.06 -11.54
CA ARG A 142 7.41 11.26 -12.16
C ARG A 142 7.84 9.79 -12.27
N LEU A 143 6.87 8.88 -12.16
CA LEU A 143 6.98 7.46 -12.48
C LEU A 143 6.20 7.15 -13.76
N PRO A 144 6.58 6.10 -14.52
CA PRO A 144 5.80 5.66 -15.67
C PRO A 144 4.42 5.17 -15.21
N ALA A 145 3.35 5.65 -15.84
CA ALA A 145 1.98 5.21 -15.60
C ALA A 145 1.46 4.34 -16.77
N THR A 146 2.12 4.41 -17.91
CA THR A 146 1.87 3.58 -19.09
C THR A 146 3.17 2.98 -19.61
N PRO A 147 3.13 1.88 -20.38
CA PRO A 147 4.33 1.34 -21.02
C PRO A 147 5.04 2.32 -21.95
N GLN A 148 4.30 3.29 -22.53
CA GLN A 148 4.86 4.31 -23.42
C GLN A 148 5.73 5.32 -22.65
N ASP A 149 5.41 5.58 -21.37
CA ASP A 149 6.18 6.49 -20.52
C ASP A 149 7.59 5.97 -20.24
N ILE A 150 7.79 4.64 -20.29
CA ILE A 150 9.10 4.00 -20.04
C ILE A 150 10.13 4.48 -21.05
N SER A 151 9.73 4.67 -22.32
CA SER A 151 10.61 5.10 -23.42
C SER A 151 10.90 6.60 -23.40
N ALA A 152 10.12 7.37 -22.64
CA ALA A 152 10.19 8.83 -22.60
C ALA A 152 10.97 9.38 -21.39
N LEU A 153 11.37 8.53 -20.46
CA LEU A 153 12.21 8.91 -19.32
C LEU A 153 13.67 9.10 -19.80
N PRO A 154 14.36 10.18 -19.39
CA PRO A 154 15.78 10.34 -19.68
C PRO A 154 16.57 9.16 -19.08
N ALA A 155 17.56 8.69 -19.83
CA ALA A 155 18.44 7.59 -19.44
C ALA A 155 19.20 7.87 -18.14
#